data_AF-A0A242KD16-F1
#
_entry.id   AF-A0A242KD16-F1
#
_cell.length_a   1.000
_cell.length_b   1.000
_cell.length_c   1.000
_cell.angle_alpha   90.00
_cell.angle_beta   90.00
_cell.angle_gamma   90.00
#
_symmetry.space_group_name_H-M   'P 1'
#
loop_
_entity.id
_entity.type
_entity.pdbx_description
1 polymer ?
#
loop_
_entity_poly.entity_id
_entity_poly.type
_entity_poly.pdbx_seq_one_letter_code
_entity_poly.pdbx_strand_id
1 'polypeptide(L)'
;MGQLLLNHFDQLPGESKEEKEQLYVVEAREWFVHVRTQSKEPELIIQATKLEAYTLLTMQQADQVLAILGESVPVSFPVESLIAGAFQIKGENQRAVEILQSALFQYLGVIMSLLTNYLQLLLEAPEKFKETIRRGKLFAEAFDLKQLNPVLLMNFQLSAAFGLAQMRDKQALRLLEDFTDVLTQTQFPLTLHGDHYFDQIDQWFDVLETGNQLPRESTLVPIDLIDYVLGNPQFLVFQEEETFKKIHDQLLRLKEENA
;
A
#
# COMPACT_ATOMS: atom_id res chain seq x y z
N MET A 1 20.23 0.42 -5.04
CA MET A 1 20.35 1.88 -4.82
C MET A 1 19.05 2.61 -5.13
N GLY A 2 18.52 2.55 -6.36
CA GLY A 2 17.27 3.26 -6.71
C GLY A 2 16.08 3.00 -5.79
N GLN A 3 15.79 1.73 -5.45
CA GLN A 3 14.70 1.41 -4.51
C GLN A 3 14.96 1.91 -3.09
N LEU A 4 16.21 1.86 -2.61
CA LEU A 4 16.58 2.41 -1.30
C LEU A 4 16.29 3.91 -1.25
N LEU A 5 16.71 4.67 -2.26
CA LEU A 5 16.41 6.10 -2.34
C LEU A 5 14.90 6.34 -2.38
N LEU A 6 14.18 5.61 -3.21
CA LEU A 6 12.73 5.75 -3.37
C LEU A 6 11.93 5.45 -2.10
N ASN A 7 12.40 4.51 -1.30
CA ASN A 7 11.74 4.07 -0.07
C ASN A 7 12.04 4.96 1.15
N HIS A 8 13.17 5.68 1.13
CA HIS A 8 13.71 6.39 2.30
C HIS A 8 14.04 7.87 2.04
N PHE A 9 13.65 8.45 0.89
CA PHE A 9 14.05 9.81 0.51
C PHE A 9 13.67 10.87 1.54
N ASP A 10 12.55 10.69 2.23
CA ASP A 10 12.00 11.58 3.24
C ASP A 10 12.88 11.64 4.51
N GLN A 11 13.67 10.59 4.75
CA GLN A 11 14.61 10.48 5.86
C GLN A 11 16.01 11.02 5.54
N LEU A 12 16.31 11.22 4.25
CA LEU A 12 17.61 11.72 3.81
C LEU A 12 17.75 13.24 4.08
N PRO A 13 18.99 13.78 4.13
CA PRO A 13 19.22 15.21 4.37
C PRO A 13 18.51 16.15 3.39
N GLY A 14 18.00 17.29 3.86
CA GLY A 14 17.35 18.31 3.03
C GLY A 14 16.48 19.24 3.87
N GLU A 15 16.24 20.46 3.39
CA GLU A 15 15.51 21.49 4.14
C GLU A 15 13.99 21.33 4.06
N SER A 16 13.49 20.75 2.97
CA SER A 16 12.06 20.54 2.74
C SER A 16 11.77 19.18 2.09
N LYS A 17 10.52 18.72 2.18
CA LYS A 17 10.09 17.48 1.51
C LYS A 17 10.23 17.61 0.00
N GLU A 18 9.85 18.76 -0.56
CA GLU A 18 9.96 19.04 -1.98
C GLU A 18 11.42 18.98 -2.47
N GLU A 19 12.36 19.52 -1.69
CA GLU A 19 13.79 19.44 -2.02
C GLU A 19 14.29 17.98 -2.02
N LYS A 20 13.94 17.21 -0.99
CA LYS A 20 14.31 15.79 -0.89
C LYS A 20 13.72 14.97 -2.05
N GLU A 21 12.48 15.23 -2.44
CA GLU A 21 11.86 14.61 -3.62
C GLU A 21 12.65 14.95 -4.89
N GLN A 22 12.94 16.23 -5.14
CA GLN A 22 13.68 16.65 -6.33
C GLN A 22 15.12 16.14 -6.38
N LEU A 23 15.74 15.87 -5.23
CA LEU A 23 17.10 15.35 -5.19
C LEU A 23 17.12 13.82 -5.33
N TYR A 24 16.45 13.11 -4.41
CA TYR A 24 16.62 11.68 -4.25
C TYR A 24 15.68 10.84 -5.12
N VAL A 25 14.45 11.32 -5.39
CA VAL A 25 13.54 10.61 -6.30
C VAL A 25 14.01 10.75 -7.75
N VAL A 26 14.60 11.90 -8.10
CA VAL A 26 15.26 12.09 -9.40
C VAL A 26 16.47 11.16 -9.54
N GLU A 27 17.34 11.07 -8.52
CA GLU A 27 18.47 10.15 -8.54
C GLU A 27 17.99 8.68 -8.64
N ALA A 28 16.96 8.29 -7.88
CA ALA A 28 16.35 6.97 -8.00
C ALA A 28 15.88 6.69 -9.43
N ARG A 29 15.23 7.67 -10.07
CA ARG A 29 14.79 7.57 -11.46
C ARG A 29 15.94 7.34 -12.41
N GLU A 30 17.07 8.04 -12.26
CA GLU A 30 18.24 7.86 -13.12
C GLU A 30 18.76 6.42 -13.08
N TRP A 31 18.78 5.80 -11.90
CA TRP A 31 19.10 4.37 -11.76
C TRP A 31 18.12 3.47 -12.53
N PHE A 32 16.82 3.73 -12.43
CA PHE A 32 15.81 2.93 -13.14
C PHE A 32 15.88 3.12 -14.66
N VAL A 33 16.09 4.36 -15.14
CA VAL A 33 16.34 4.64 -16.56
C VAL A 33 17.58 3.91 -17.06
N HIS A 34 18.66 3.91 -16.26
CA HIS A 34 19.88 3.19 -16.61
C HIS A 34 19.60 1.69 -16.76
N VAL A 35 18.93 1.05 -15.79
CA VAL A 35 18.59 -0.37 -15.89
C VAL A 35 17.68 -0.65 -17.09
N ARG A 36 16.64 0.16 -17.30
CA ARG A 36 15.70 -0.01 -18.42
C ARG A 36 16.39 0.08 -19.78
N THR A 37 17.37 0.98 -19.93
CA THR A 37 18.02 1.25 -21.22
C THR A 37 19.26 0.39 -21.49
N GLN A 38 19.93 -0.10 -20.44
CA GLN A 38 21.20 -0.82 -20.56
C GLN A 38 21.09 -2.32 -20.26
N SER A 39 20.07 -2.77 -19.53
CA SER A 39 19.88 -4.19 -19.23
C SER A 39 19.54 -4.97 -20.51
N LYS A 40 19.94 -6.24 -20.54
CA LYS A 40 19.54 -7.21 -21.57
C LYS A 40 18.52 -8.23 -21.05
N GLU A 41 18.24 -8.20 -19.74
CA GLU A 41 17.29 -9.09 -19.09
C GLU A 41 15.88 -8.48 -19.13
N PRO A 42 14.91 -9.11 -19.84
CA PRO A 42 13.58 -8.53 -20.01
C PRO A 42 12.85 -8.21 -18.70
N GLU A 43 12.94 -9.10 -17.70
CA GLU A 43 12.30 -8.90 -16.40
C GLU A 43 12.83 -7.66 -15.67
N LEU A 44 14.15 -7.45 -15.71
CA LEU A 44 14.77 -6.25 -15.12
C LEU A 44 14.34 -4.98 -15.85
N ILE A 45 14.21 -5.03 -17.18
CA ILE A 45 13.71 -3.90 -17.97
C ILE A 45 12.26 -3.57 -17.56
N ILE A 46 11.40 -4.58 -17.44
CA ILE A 46 9.99 -4.40 -17.03
C ILE A 46 9.90 -3.82 -15.62
N GLN A 47 10.65 -4.37 -14.68
CA GLN A 47 10.66 -3.88 -13.29
C GLN A 47 11.18 -2.44 -13.21
N ALA A 48 12.28 -2.12 -13.88
CA ALA A 48 12.83 -0.77 -13.93
C ALA A 48 11.86 0.22 -14.58
N THR A 49 11.15 -0.20 -15.63
CA THR A 49 10.11 0.63 -16.28
C THR A 49 8.98 0.99 -15.30
N LYS A 50 8.50 0.02 -14.51
CA LYS A 50 7.47 0.25 -13.50
C LYS A 50 7.96 1.19 -12.39
N LEU A 51 9.19 1.00 -11.92
CA LEU A 51 9.79 1.84 -10.88
C LEU A 51 10.08 3.27 -11.38
N GLU A 52 10.55 3.43 -12.61
CA GLU A 52 10.67 4.75 -13.27
C GLU A 52 9.31 5.46 -13.32
N ALA A 53 8.26 4.78 -13.80
CA ALA A 53 6.92 5.36 -13.83
C ALA A 53 6.40 5.73 -12.43
N TYR A 54 6.71 4.93 -11.41
CA TYR A 54 6.39 5.28 -10.03
C TYR A 54 7.10 6.56 -9.58
N THR A 55 8.40 6.73 -9.88
CA THR A 55 9.09 8.00 -9.57
C THR A 55 8.46 9.20 -10.28
N LEU A 56 8.06 9.04 -11.54
CA LEU A 56 7.39 10.08 -12.32
C LEU A 56 6.04 10.45 -11.70
N LEU A 57 5.27 9.47 -11.22
CA LEU A 57 4.00 9.70 -10.54
C LEU A 57 4.20 10.44 -9.22
N THR A 58 5.19 10.05 -8.41
CA THR A 58 5.56 10.77 -7.17
C THR A 58 5.89 12.24 -7.45
N MET A 59 6.59 12.52 -8.56
CA MET A 59 6.91 13.87 -9.03
C MET A 59 5.77 14.57 -9.80
N GLN A 60 4.56 14.01 -9.80
CA GLN A 60 3.37 14.55 -10.48
C GLN A 60 3.52 14.72 -12.00
N GLN A 61 4.39 13.94 -12.64
CA GLN A 61 4.67 14.00 -14.09
C GLN A 61 3.73 13.08 -14.89
N ALA A 62 2.42 13.35 -14.82
CA ALA A 62 1.36 12.48 -15.34
C ALA A 62 1.54 12.07 -16.82
N ASP A 63 1.84 13.01 -17.71
CA ASP A 63 1.99 12.72 -19.15
C ASP A 63 3.13 11.72 -19.41
N GLN A 64 4.23 11.80 -18.63
CA GLN A 64 5.36 10.88 -18.78
C GLN A 64 5.03 9.49 -18.23
N VAL A 65 4.24 9.41 -17.16
CA VAL A 65 3.73 8.12 -16.65
C VAL A 65 2.93 7.41 -17.75
N LEU A 66 2.00 8.12 -18.39
CA LEU A 66 1.16 7.57 -19.45
C LEU A 66 1.95 7.25 -20.73
N ALA A 67 2.96 8.06 -21.06
CA ALA A 67 3.84 7.78 -22.20
C ALA A 67 4.64 6.48 -22.03
N ILE A 68 4.97 6.10 -20.80
CA ILE A 68 5.77 4.91 -20.49
C ILE A 68 4.89 3.67 -20.23
N LEU A 69 3.81 3.81 -19.47
CA LEU A 69 2.94 2.69 -19.08
C LEU A 69 1.74 2.46 -20.00
N GLY A 70 1.39 3.47 -20.81
CA GLY A 70 0.17 3.49 -21.61
C GLY A 70 -1.05 4.01 -20.83
N GLU A 71 -2.15 4.22 -21.56
CA GLU A 71 -3.40 4.80 -21.06
C GLU A 71 -4.44 3.76 -20.63
N SER A 72 -4.15 2.48 -20.84
CA SER A 72 -5.06 1.37 -20.54
C SER A 72 -4.40 0.34 -19.65
N VAL A 73 -5.20 -0.33 -18.81
CA VAL A 73 -4.73 -1.47 -18.01
C VAL A 73 -4.17 -2.54 -18.97
N PRO A 74 -2.90 -2.96 -18.81
CA PRO A 74 -2.32 -4.01 -19.64
C PRO A 74 -3.12 -5.31 -19.52
N VAL A 75 -3.20 -6.08 -20.60
CA VAL A 75 -3.82 -7.41 -20.57
C VAL A 75 -3.05 -8.28 -19.57
N SER A 76 -3.74 -8.74 -18.54
CA SER A 76 -3.16 -9.67 -17.57
C SER A 76 -3.11 -11.08 -18.16
N PHE A 77 -1.94 -11.68 -18.09
CA PHE A 77 -1.72 -13.09 -18.40
C PHE A 77 -1.24 -13.79 -17.13
N PRO A 78 -2.04 -14.68 -16.51
CA PRO A 78 -1.76 -15.25 -15.20
C PRO A 78 -0.66 -16.31 -15.28
N VAL A 79 0.59 -15.86 -15.36
CA VAL A 79 1.78 -16.72 -15.48
C VAL A 79 1.92 -17.68 -14.31
N GLU A 80 1.44 -17.29 -13.12
CA GLU A 80 1.53 -18.09 -11.90
C GLU A 80 0.71 -19.37 -12.03
N SER A 81 -0.43 -19.32 -12.74
CA SER A 81 -1.25 -20.51 -13.02
C SER A 81 -0.52 -21.51 -13.93
N LEU A 82 0.24 -21.02 -14.91
CA LEU A 82 1.04 -21.88 -15.79
C LEU A 82 2.21 -22.50 -15.05
N ILE A 83 2.89 -21.73 -14.20
CA ILE A 83 4.01 -22.22 -13.37
C ILE A 83 3.52 -23.30 -12.40
N ALA A 84 2.41 -23.05 -11.70
CA ALA A 84 1.81 -24.04 -10.79
C ALA A 84 1.40 -25.31 -11.55
N GLY A 85 0.75 -25.17 -12.71
CA GLY A 85 0.40 -26.32 -13.56
C GLY A 85 1.61 -27.11 -14.04
N ALA A 86 2.72 -26.44 -14.39
CA ALA A 86 3.96 -27.11 -14.76
C ALA A 86 4.56 -27.92 -13.59
N PHE A 87 4.55 -27.37 -12.36
CA PHE A 87 4.97 -28.12 -11.17
C PHE A 87 4.06 -29.32 -10.90
N GLN A 88 2.75 -29.19 -11.06
CA GLN A 88 1.82 -30.31 -10.95
C GLN A 88 2.11 -31.42 -11.96
N ILE A 89 2.36 -31.08 -13.23
CA ILE A 89 2.73 -32.07 -14.28
C ILE A 89 4.02 -32.81 -13.92
N LYS A 90 4.97 -32.13 -13.28
CA LYS A 90 6.23 -32.73 -12.81
C LYS A 90 6.07 -33.52 -11.50
N GLY A 91 4.88 -33.54 -10.89
CA GLY A 91 4.63 -34.17 -9.58
C GLY A 91 5.13 -33.37 -8.37
N GLU A 92 5.58 -32.13 -8.58
CA GLU A 92 6.09 -31.21 -7.54
C GLU A 92 4.95 -30.39 -6.92
N ASN A 93 3.92 -31.07 -6.38
CA ASN A 93 2.68 -30.42 -5.93
C ASN A 93 2.89 -29.35 -4.85
N GLN A 94 3.86 -29.53 -3.95
CA GLN A 94 4.15 -28.55 -2.90
C GLN A 94 4.56 -27.19 -3.50
N ARG A 95 5.42 -27.21 -4.53
CA ARG A 95 5.85 -25.99 -5.22
C ARG A 95 4.72 -25.33 -5.99
N ALA A 96 3.77 -26.10 -6.49
CA ALA A 96 2.56 -25.55 -7.09
C ALA A 96 1.71 -24.79 -6.06
N VAL A 97 1.61 -25.30 -4.83
CA VAL A 97 0.91 -24.63 -3.72
C VAL A 97 1.61 -23.34 -3.33
N GLU A 98 2.94 -23.36 -3.14
CA GLU A 98 3.76 -22.18 -2.85
C GLU A 98 3.50 -21.06 -3.88
N ILE A 99 3.59 -21.38 -5.17
CA ILE A 99 3.38 -20.42 -6.26
C ILE A 99 1.97 -19.81 -6.21
N LEU A 100 0.93 -20.61 -5.97
CA LEU A 100 -0.44 -20.11 -5.92
C LEU A 100 -0.70 -19.28 -4.66
N GLN A 101 -0.14 -19.65 -3.51
CA GLN A 101 -0.29 -18.85 -2.30
C GLN A 101 0.42 -17.49 -2.43
N SER A 102 1.65 -17.44 -2.96
CA SER A 102 2.35 -16.18 -3.25
C SER A 102 1.56 -15.29 -4.21
N ALA A 103 1.01 -15.87 -5.28
CA ALA A 103 0.18 -15.14 -6.23
C ALA A 103 -1.08 -14.57 -5.58
N LEU A 104 -1.80 -15.38 -4.79
CA LEU A 104 -3.02 -14.95 -4.08
C LEU A 104 -2.71 -13.81 -3.10
N PHE A 105 -1.64 -13.94 -2.30
CA PHE A 105 -1.20 -12.91 -1.37
C PHE A 105 -0.87 -11.59 -2.10
N GLN A 106 -0.15 -11.68 -3.23
CA GLN A 106 0.16 -10.50 -4.04
C GLN A 106 -1.09 -9.85 -4.65
N TYR A 107 -2.00 -10.64 -5.22
CA TYR A 107 -3.24 -10.15 -5.79
C TYR A 107 -4.17 -9.53 -4.74
N LEU A 108 -4.15 -10.05 -3.52
CA LEU A 108 -4.84 -9.45 -2.39
C LEU A 108 -4.38 -8.01 -2.15
N GLY A 109 -3.06 -7.79 -2.14
CA GLY A 109 -2.48 -6.46 -1.96
C GLY A 109 -2.86 -5.51 -3.10
N VAL A 110 -2.84 -6.01 -4.34
CA VAL A 110 -3.26 -5.26 -5.53
C VAL A 110 -4.73 -4.87 -5.44
N ILE A 111 -5.63 -5.79 -5.09
CA ILE A 111 -7.07 -5.52 -4.98
C ILE A 111 -7.33 -4.45 -3.90
N MET A 112 -6.71 -4.59 -2.72
CA MET A 112 -6.87 -3.60 -1.66
C MET A 112 -6.36 -2.21 -2.06
N SER A 113 -5.22 -2.16 -2.76
CA SER A 113 -4.67 -0.90 -3.27
C SER A 113 -5.59 -0.26 -4.31
N LEU A 114 -6.15 -1.05 -5.23
CA LEU A 114 -7.11 -0.57 -6.24
C LEU A 114 -8.40 -0.06 -5.60
N LEU A 115 -8.96 -0.77 -4.61
CA LEU A 115 -10.14 -0.32 -3.87
C LEU A 115 -9.86 1.00 -3.14
N THR A 116 -8.70 1.11 -2.50
CA THR A 116 -8.25 2.30 -1.78
C THR A 116 -8.14 3.51 -2.71
N ASN A 117 -7.49 3.34 -3.86
CA ASN A 117 -7.33 4.39 -4.86
C ASN A 117 -8.67 4.75 -5.53
N TYR A 118 -9.54 3.75 -5.74
CA TYR A 118 -10.82 3.96 -6.39
C TYR A 118 -11.77 4.82 -5.56
N LEU A 119 -11.74 4.70 -4.22
CA LEU A 119 -12.52 5.55 -3.32
C LEU A 119 -12.27 7.05 -3.59
N GLN A 120 -11.02 7.44 -3.83
CA GLN A 120 -10.66 8.84 -4.11
C GLN A 120 -11.32 9.39 -5.38
N LEU A 121 -11.71 8.51 -6.31
CA LEU A 121 -12.38 8.85 -7.57
C LEU A 121 -13.92 8.79 -7.48
N LEU A 122 -14.47 8.41 -6.33
CA LEU A 122 -15.90 8.19 -6.12
C LEU A 122 -16.57 9.25 -5.23
N LEU A 123 -15.89 10.36 -4.96
CA LEU A 123 -16.39 11.41 -4.06
C LEU A 123 -17.72 12.01 -4.52
N GLU A 124 -17.97 12.06 -5.83
CA GLU A 124 -19.21 12.54 -6.44
C GLU A 124 -20.26 11.42 -6.67
N ALA A 125 -19.97 10.18 -6.25
CA ALA A 125 -20.86 9.04 -6.40
C ALA A 125 -21.06 8.29 -5.06
N PRO A 126 -21.77 8.89 -4.07
CA PRO A 126 -21.82 8.40 -2.69
C PRO A 126 -22.30 6.95 -2.54
N GLU A 127 -23.29 6.51 -3.32
CA GLU A 127 -23.77 5.13 -3.27
C GLU A 127 -22.71 4.13 -3.73
N LYS A 128 -21.96 4.47 -4.79
CA LYS A 128 -20.87 3.64 -5.29
C LYS A 128 -19.67 3.66 -4.34
N PHE A 129 -19.41 4.81 -3.71
CA PHE A 129 -18.40 4.96 -2.68
C PHE A 129 -18.70 4.03 -1.48
N LYS A 130 -19.92 4.09 -0.94
CA LYS A 130 -20.38 3.23 0.18
C LYS A 130 -20.36 1.75 -0.17
N GLU A 131 -20.77 1.38 -1.37
CA GLU A 131 -20.68 -0.02 -1.84
C GLU A 131 -19.23 -0.48 -1.98
N THR A 132 -18.32 0.40 -2.41
CA THR A 132 -16.87 0.10 -2.47
C THR A 132 -16.30 -0.13 -1.08
N ILE A 133 -16.71 0.68 -0.08
CA ILE A 133 -16.35 0.45 1.33
C ILE A 133 -16.85 -0.93 1.77
N ARG A 134 -18.13 -1.24 1.54
CA ARG A 134 -18.73 -2.51 1.95
C ARG A 134 -18.00 -3.71 1.35
N ARG A 135 -17.68 -3.67 0.05
CA ARG A 135 -16.93 -4.74 -0.64
C ARG A 135 -15.52 -4.89 -0.09
N GLY A 136 -14.81 -3.77 0.13
CA GLY A 136 -13.47 -3.82 0.69
C GLY A 136 -13.45 -4.36 2.12
N LYS A 137 -14.43 -4.01 2.98
CA LYS A 137 -14.56 -4.59 4.32
C LYS A 137 -14.76 -6.11 4.27
N LEU A 138 -15.71 -6.58 3.46
CA LEU A 138 -15.95 -8.03 3.32
C LEU A 138 -14.74 -8.78 2.76
N PHE A 139 -14.02 -8.17 1.82
CA PHE A 139 -12.80 -8.75 1.28
C PHE A 139 -11.70 -8.82 2.34
N ALA A 140 -11.52 -7.74 3.13
CA ALA A 140 -10.55 -7.70 4.21
C ALA A 140 -10.85 -8.72 5.32
N GLU A 141 -12.13 -8.91 5.67
CA GLU A 141 -12.59 -9.91 6.64
C GLU A 141 -12.35 -11.34 6.14
N ALA A 142 -12.57 -11.60 4.85
CA ALA A 142 -12.42 -12.95 4.27
C ALA A 142 -10.99 -13.50 4.32
N PHE A 143 -9.99 -12.62 4.38
CA PHE A 143 -8.57 -12.96 4.44
C PHE A 143 -7.88 -12.48 5.72
N ASP A 144 -8.66 -12.12 6.74
CA ASP A 144 -8.17 -11.63 8.03
C ASP A 144 -7.06 -10.57 7.93
N LEU A 145 -7.26 -9.55 7.08
CA LEU A 145 -6.23 -8.53 6.82
C LEU A 145 -5.82 -7.74 8.05
N LYS A 146 -6.64 -7.76 9.08
CA LYS A 146 -6.28 -7.18 10.36
C LYS A 146 -5.03 -7.83 10.96
N GLN A 147 -4.87 -9.14 10.79
CA GLN A 147 -3.67 -9.87 11.22
C GLN A 147 -2.67 -10.02 10.08
N LEU A 148 -3.13 -10.39 8.89
CA LEU A 148 -2.27 -10.74 7.77
C LEU A 148 -1.51 -9.54 7.19
N ASN A 149 -2.16 -8.38 7.06
CA ASN A 149 -1.52 -7.16 6.58
C ASN A 149 -2.26 -5.90 7.08
N PRO A 150 -2.06 -5.51 8.35
CA PRO A 150 -2.80 -4.40 8.96
C PRO A 150 -2.58 -3.06 8.25
N VAL A 151 -1.42 -2.84 7.63
CA VAL A 151 -1.11 -1.60 6.91
C VAL A 151 -1.99 -1.42 5.68
N LEU A 152 -2.24 -2.50 4.91
CA LEU A 152 -3.18 -2.45 3.79
C LEU A 152 -4.60 -2.11 4.25
N LEU A 153 -5.04 -2.70 5.35
CA LEU A 153 -6.35 -2.43 5.93
C LEU A 153 -6.47 -0.98 6.42
N MET A 154 -5.47 -0.49 7.15
CA MET A 154 -5.43 0.88 7.66
C MET A 154 -5.45 1.92 6.53
N ASN A 155 -4.67 1.72 5.46
CA ASN A 155 -4.68 2.60 4.29
C ASN A 155 -6.07 2.68 3.64
N PHE A 156 -6.74 1.54 3.51
CA PHE A 156 -8.11 1.48 3.00
C PHE A 156 -9.10 2.19 3.93
N GLN A 157 -9.02 1.95 5.23
CA GLN A 157 -9.88 2.58 6.24
C GLN A 157 -9.71 4.11 6.24
N LEU A 158 -8.46 4.61 6.16
CA LEU A 158 -8.18 6.05 6.10
C LEU A 158 -8.74 6.69 4.83
N SER A 159 -8.49 6.09 3.66
CA SER A 159 -9.05 6.57 2.38
C SER A 159 -10.58 6.66 2.43
N ALA A 160 -11.23 5.64 2.99
CA ALA A 160 -12.67 5.60 3.18
C ALA A 160 -13.16 6.66 4.20
N ALA A 161 -12.48 6.81 5.33
CA ALA A 161 -12.81 7.80 6.35
C ALA A 161 -12.69 9.23 5.81
N PHE A 162 -11.64 9.53 5.03
CA PHE A 162 -11.43 10.84 4.40
C PHE A 162 -12.56 11.19 3.45
N GLY A 163 -12.93 10.26 2.55
CA GLY A 163 -14.01 10.51 1.60
C GLY A 163 -15.37 10.69 2.28
N LEU A 164 -15.68 9.90 3.33
CA LEU A 164 -16.91 10.10 4.12
C LEU A 164 -16.90 11.44 4.88
N ALA A 165 -15.75 11.84 5.43
CA ALA A 165 -15.62 13.12 6.12
C ALA A 165 -15.85 14.29 5.17
N GLN A 166 -15.31 14.22 3.95
CA GLN A 166 -15.56 15.21 2.90
C GLN A 166 -17.05 15.29 2.51
N MET A 167 -17.75 14.15 2.52
CA MET A 167 -19.21 14.08 2.32
C MET A 167 -20.02 14.46 3.57
N ARG A 168 -19.36 14.81 4.69
CA ARG A 168 -19.98 15.08 6.00
C ARG A 168 -20.79 13.90 6.56
N ASP A 169 -20.44 12.67 6.17
CA ASP A 169 -21.09 11.45 6.66
C ASP A 169 -20.40 10.96 7.94
N LYS A 170 -21.16 10.90 9.04
CA LYS A 170 -20.66 10.49 10.37
C LYS A 170 -20.13 9.05 10.42
N GLN A 171 -20.41 8.20 9.42
CA GLN A 171 -19.77 6.89 9.30
C GLN A 171 -18.23 6.99 9.19
N ALA A 172 -17.69 8.16 8.82
CA ALA A 172 -16.25 8.44 8.91
C ALA A 172 -15.68 8.19 10.32
N LEU A 173 -16.43 8.55 11.37
CA LEU A 173 -15.99 8.39 12.76
C LEU A 173 -15.86 6.91 13.12
N ARG A 174 -16.81 6.08 12.69
CA ARG A 174 -16.74 4.63 12.91
C ARG A 174 -15.54 4.00 12.18
N LEU A 175 -15.23 4.47 10.97
CA LEU A 175 -14.03 3.99 10.26
C LEU A 175 -12.74 4.44 10.95
N LEU A 176 -12.72 5.64 11.54
CA LEU A 176 -11.59 6.08 12.36
C LEU A 176 -11.44 5.23 13.62
N GLU A 177 -12.53 4.87 14.31
CA GLU A 177 -12.48 3.91 15.44
C GLU A 177 -11.92 2.56 14.97
N ASP A 178 -12.47 2.00 13.88
CA ASP A 178 -11.99 0.74 13.29
C ASP A 178 -10.48 0.81 12.94
N PHE A 179 -10.01 1.96 12.42
CA PHE A 179 -8.60 2.22 12.12
C PHE A 179 -7.74 2.30 13.39
N THR A 180 -8.15 3.07 14.39
CA THR A 180 -7.43 3.24 15.65
C THR A 180 -7.30 1.91 16.40
N ASP A 181 -8.34 1.06 16.34
CA ASP A 181 -8.31 -0.29 16.91
C ASP A 181 -7.28 -1.19 16.22
N VAL A 182 -7.20 -1.16 14.89
CA VAL A 182 -6.17 -1.90 14.14
C VAL A 182 -4.78 -1.38 14.48
N LEU A 183 -4.60 -0.06 14.49
CA LEU A 183 -3.33 0.58 14.82
C LEU A 183 -2.82 0.18 16.21
N THR A 184 -3.71 0.21 17.22
CA THR A 184 -3.36 -0.10 18.61
C THR A 184 -3.03 -1.58 18.83
N GLN A 185 -3.64 -2.48 18.04
CA GLN A 185 -3.41 -3.92 18.13
C GLN A 185 -2.23 -4.40 17.28
N THR A 186 -1.74 -3.56 16.37
CA THR A 186 -0.61 -3.88 15.49
C THR A 186 0.70 -3.68 16.23
N GLN A 187 1.57 -4.69 16.20
CA GLN A 187 2.92 -4.58 16.73
C GLN A 187 3.85 -4.07 15.62
N PHE A 188 4.55 -2.97 15.91
CA PHE A 188 5.58 -2.41 15.04
C PHE A 188 6.98 -2.68 15.63
N PRO A 189 8.03 -2.86 14.81
CA PRO A 189 8.04 -2.86 13.33
C PRO A 189 7.32 -4.08 12.74
N LEU A 190 6.48 -3.84 11.73
CA LEU A 190 5.75 -4.90 11.04
C LEU A 190 6.67 -5.64 10.06
N THR A 191 6.55 -6.97 10.04
CA THR A 191 7.12 -7.83 8.99
C THR A 191 5.98 -8.58 8.31
N LEU A 192 6.10 -8.81 7.01
CA LEU A 192 5.17 -9.62 6.25
C LEU A 192 5.33 -11.08 6.68
N HIS A 193 4.21 -11.78 6.80
CA HIS A 193 4.18 -13.18 7.22
C HIS A 193 2.96 -13.88 6.62
N GLY A 194 3.02 -15.21 6.55
CA GLY A 194 1.86 -16.05 6.31
C GLY A 194 0.90 -16.15 7.50
N ASP A 195 -0.16 -16.93 7.32
CA ASP A 195 -1.09 -17.31 8.39
C ASP A 195 -1.47 -18.79 8.24
N HIS A 196 -2.52 -19.24 8.93
CA HIS A 196 -2.97 -20.64 8.81
C HIS A 196 -3.47 -21.01 7.39
N TYR A 197 -3.89 -20.02 6.60
CA TYR A 197 -4.33 -20.21 5.22
C TYR A 197 -3.17 -20.04 4.22
N PHE A 198 -2.31 -19.05 4.43
CA PHE A 198 -1.08 -18.80 3.68
C PHE A 198 0.14 -19.42 4.37
N ASP A 199 0.13 -20.74 4.56
CA ASP A 199 1.13 -21.47 5.35
C ASP A 199 2.45 -21.77 4.61
N GLN A 200 2.57 -21.38 3.33
CA GLN A 200 3.72 -21.67 2.46
C GLN A 200 4.32 -20.41 1.80
N ILE A 201 3.99 -19.20 2.27
CA ILE A 201 4.45 -17.94 1.64
C ILE A 201 5.76 -17.41 2.20
N ASP A 202 6.23 -17.89 3.35
CA ASP A 202 7.39 -17.28 4.01
C ASP A 202 8.67 -17.40 3.17
N GLN A 203 8.86 -18.52 2.47
CA GLN A 203 10.00 -18.72 1.56
C GLN A 203 9.95 -17.79 0.34
N TRP A 204 8.76 -17.34 -0.05
CA TRP A 204 8.64 -16.38 -1.14
C TRP A 204 9.11 -14.98 -0.72
N PHE A 205 8.96 -14.60 0.55
CA PHE A 205 9.52 -13.34 1.02
C PHE A 205 11.05 -13.31 0.86
N ASP A 206 11.75 -14.43 1.04
CA ASP A 206 13.22 -14.51 0.91
C ASP A 206 13.74 -14.19 -0.51
N VAL A 207 12.88 -14.31 -1.54
CA VAL A 207 13.26 -13.98 -2.92
C VAL A 207 12.88 -12.56 -3.33
N LEU A 208 12.14 -11.82 -2.50
CA LEU A 208 11.83 -10.41 -2.72
C LEU A 208 13.00 -9.53 -2.33
N GLU A 209 13.22 -8.43 -3.06
CA GLU A 209 14.30 -7.49 -2.77
C GLU A 209 14.20 -6.86 -1.37
N THR A 210 12.97 -6.65 -0.87
CA THR A 210 12.71 -6.14 0.48
C THR A 210 12.58 -7.26 1.51
N GLY A 211 12.71 -8.53 1.10
CA GLY A 211 12.43 -9.65 1.98
C GLY A 211 10.97 -9.62 2.48
N ASN A 212 10.82 -9.85 3.78
CA ASN A 212 9.57 -9.65 4.50
C ASN A 212 9.42 -8.24 5.10
N GLN A 213 10.31 -7.30 4.79
CA GLN A 213 10.20 -5.94 5.29
C GLN A 213 9.21 -5.14 4.44
N LEU A 214 8.55 -4.17 5.07
CA LEU A 214 7.81 -3.16 4.32
C LEU A 214 8.78 -2.30 3.49
N PRO A 215 8.35 -1.75 2.34
CA PRO A 215 9.20 -0.86 1.57
C PRO A 215 9.67 0.36 2.36
N ARG A 216 8.78 0.99 3.15
CA ARG A 216 9.14 2.07 4.08
C ARG A 216 9.64 1.50 5.41
N GLU A 217 10.43 2.30 6.14
CA GLU A 217 10.82 1.96 7.51
C GLU A 217 9.58 1.71 8.38
N SER A 218 9.41 0.46 8.79
CA SER A 218 8.22 -0.03 9.50
C SER A 218 8.05 0.57 10.89
N THR A 219 9.09 1.20 11.45
CA THR A 219 9.07 1.98 12.69
C THR A 219 8.38 3.33 12.54
N LEU A 220 8.42 3.96 11.36
CA LEU A 220 7.78 5.26 11.11
C LEU A 220 6.33 5.15 10.64
N VAL A 221 5.94 3.98 10.12
CA VAL A 221 4.56 3.71 9.67
C VAL A 221 3.48 4.15 10.67
N PRO A 222 3.55 3.84 11.98
CA PRO A 222 2.51 4.29 12.92
C PRO A 222 2.44 5.82 13.03
N ILE A 223 3.59 6.52 13.04
CA ILE A 223 3.65 7.98 13.13
C ILE A 223 3.04 8.61 11.87
N ASP A 224 3.44 8.12 10.68
CA ASP A 224 2.91 8.60 9.40
C ASP A 224 1.39 8.44 9.33
N LEU A 225 0.87 7.28 9.72
CA LEU A 225 -0.57 6.98 9.70
C LEU A 225 -1.36 7.87 10.66
N ILE A 226 -0.83 8.12 11.85
CA ILE A 226 -1.41 9.07 12.81
C ILE A 226 -1.41 10.48 12.23
N ASP A 227 -0.30 10.92 11.63
CA ASP A 227 -0.18 12.27 11.07
C ASP A 227 -1.14 12.51 9.91
N TYR A 228 -1.43 11.48 9.11
CA TYR A 228 -2.49 11.56 8.10
C TYR A 228 -3.88 11.78 8.69
N VAL A 229 -4.13 11.44 9.96
CA VAL A 229 -5.41 11.74 10.63
C VAL A 229 -5.37 13.12 11.27
N LEU A 230 -4.36 13.39 12.10
CA LEU A 230 -4.27 14.63 12.88
C LEU A 230 -4.09 15.87 11.99
N GLY A 231 -3.38 15.73 10.87
CA GLY A 231 -3.13 16.82 9.94
C GLY A 231 -4.23 17.03 8.90
N ASN A 232 -5.28 16.21 8.86
CA ASN A 232 -6.24 16.23 7.75
C ASN A 232 -7.42 17.20 8.01
N PRO A 233 -7.54 18.28 7.21
CA PRO A 233 -8.60 19.28 7.41
C PRO A 233 -10.01 18.74 7.15
N GLN A 234 -10.17 17.61 6.45
CA GLN A 234 -11.49 17.03 6.18
C GLN A 234 -12.21 16.61 7.46
N PHE A 235 -11.48 16.30 8.53
CA PHE A 235 -12.09 15.93 9.81
C PHE A 235 -12.52 17.10 10.68
N LEU A 236 -12.17 18.34 10.33
CA LEU A 236 -12.60 19.52 11.08
C LEU A 236 -14.13 19.65 11.14
N VAL A 237 -14.84 19.06 10.18
CA VAL A 237 -16.31 18.99 10.20
C VAL A 237 -16.87 18.25 11.43
N PHE A 238 -16.07 17.38 12.05
CA PHE A 238 -16.43 16.61 13.24
C PHE A 238 -15.75 17.11 14.52
N GLN A 239 -15.11 18.28 14.52
CA GLN A 239 -14.35 18.77 15.68
C GLN A 239 -15.17 18.88 16.98
N GLU A 240 -16.49 19.05 16.88
CA GLU A 240 -17.39 19.12 18.04
C GLU A 240 -17.97 17.76 18.46
N GLU A 241 -17.77 16.71 17.66
CA GLU A 241 -18.25 15.38 17.99
C GLU A 241 -17.37 14.76 19.07
N GLU A 242 -18.00 14.33 20.17
CA GLU A 242 -17.31 13.73 21.31
C GLU A 242 -16.47 12.50 20.93
N THR A 243 -16.97 11.69 19.98
CA THR A 243 -16.24 10.55 19.43
C THR A 243 -14.96 10.98 18.73
N PHE A 244 -15.00 12.06 17.95
CA PHE A 244 -13.80 12.56 17.26
C PHE A 244 -12.76 13.07 18.25
N LYS A 245 -13.18 13.82 19.28
CA LYS A 245 -12.28 14.32 20.34
C LYS A 245 -11.55 13.15 21.02
N LYS A 246 -12.26 12.08 21.36
CA LYS A 246 -11.66 10.86 21.96
C LYS A 246 -10.65 10.17 21.06
N ILE A 247 -10.97 9.99 19.78
CA ILE A 247 -10.06 9.38 18.80
C ILE A 247 -8.81 10.25 18.65
N HIS A 248 -8.99 11.56 18.50
CA HIS A 248 -7.90 12.51 18.36
C HIS A 248 -6.95 12.47 19.57
N ASP A 249 -7.48 12.50 20.79
CA ASP A 249 -6.68 12.41 22.02
C ASP A 249 -5.96 11.05 22.16
N GLN A 250 -6.59 9.96 21.71
CA GLN A 250 -5.94 8.65 21.67
C GLN A 250 -4.79 8.61 20.66
N LEU A 251 -4.99 9.14 19.46
CA LEU A 251 -3.96 9.19 18.43
C LEU A 251 -2.77 10.07 18.84
N LEU A 252 -3.02 11.20 19.52
CA LEU A 252 -1.95 12.03 20.08
C LEU A 252 -1.09 11.25 21.08
N ARG A 253 -1.70 10.51 22.02
CA ARG A 253 -0.96 9.67 22.98
C ARG A 253 -0.15 8.58 22.29
N LEU A 254 -0.76 7.88 21.33
CA LEU A 254 -0.06 6.86 20.54
C LEU A 254 1.13 7.46 19.78
N LYS A 255 1.01 8.69 19.28
CA LYS A 255 2.12 9.39 18.61
C LYS A 255 3.29 9.61 19.56
N GLU A 256 3.01 10.10 20.77
CA GLU A 256 4.02 10.34 21.81
C GLU A 256 4.71 9.05 22.27
N GLU A 257 3.99 7.92 22.30
CA GLU A 257 4.54 6.61 22.66
C GLU A 257 5.45 6.00 21.57
N ASN A 258 5.26 6.41 20.30
CA ASN A 258 6.00 5.88 19.16
C ASN A 258 7.09 6.85 18.63
N ALA A 259 7.18 8.08 19.15
CA ALA A 259 8.17 9.10 18.76
C ALA A 259 9.50 8.96 19.52
#